data_AF-A0A1C6KPL5-F1
#
_entry.id   AF-A0A1C6KPL5-F1
#
_cell.length_a   1.000
_cell.length_b   1.000
_cell.length_c   1.000
_cell.angle_alpha   90.00
_cell.angle_beta   90.00
_cell.angle_gamma   90.00
#
_symmetry.space_group_name_H-M   'P 1'
#
loop_
_entity.id
_entity.type
_entity.pdbx_description
1 polymer ?
#
loop_
_entity_poly.entity_id
_entity_poly.type
_entity_poly.pdbx_seq_one_letter_code
_entity_poly.pdbx_strand_id
1 'polypeptide(L)'
;MTLSEMKKRKSQLGYSNEQIAALSGVPLGTVQKIFAGITKHPRYDTLQALRAVFQKEISPSSESVCEPSLAYQAKKPGEYTLDDYYAMPEDKRVELIDGNIYDMTAPLVIHQCLIGEIFTQLKNYIRQNSGRCIPMMAPTDVCLDRDDKTMVQPDLLVLCNREQIDSRRLEGAPDFIIEVLSPSTEKKDALVKFHKYADAGVREYWMVDPGKKRVIVYRFQNEDFCPEVYTFADKVPVAIFDRNCYIDFAEIYQEIRFLYNT
;
A
#
# COMPACT_ATOMS: atom_id res chain seq x y z
N MET A 1 -17.91 9.95 -22.52
CA MET A 1 -18.36 11.25 -23.05
C MET A 1 -17.19 12.02 -23.66
N THR A 2 -17.29 12.45 -24.91
CA THR A 2 -16.23 13.16 -25.65
C THR A 2 -16.15 14.65 -25.27
N LEU A 3 -15.03 15.34 -25.54
CA LEU A 3 -14.88 16.79 -25.26
C LEU A 3 -15.97 17.64 -25.94
N SER A 4 -16.35 17.28 -27.17
CA SER A 4 -17.43 17.94 -27.92
C SER A 4 -18.79 17.77 -27.23
N GLU A 5 -19.07 16.58 -26.69
CA GLU A 5 -20.27 16.32 -25.89
C GLU A 5 -20.27 17.14 -24.58
N MET A 6 -19.12 17.28 -23.92
CA MET A 6 -19.00 18.09 -22.69
C MET A 6 -19.26 19.57 -22.96
N LYS A 7 -18.74 20.12 -24.08
CA LYS A 7 -19.02 21.51 -24.49
C LYS A 7 -20.51 21.75 -24.70
N LYS A 8 -21.19 20.79 -25.35
CA LYS A 8 -22.63 20.86 -25.58
C LYS A 8 -23.41 20.82 -24.26
N ARG A 9 -23.08 19.88 -23.36
CA ARG A 9 -23.72 19.78 -22.04
C ARG A 9 -23.48 21.00 -21.16
N LYS A 10 -22.27 21.55 -21.14
CA LYS A 10 -21.97 22.82 -20.47
C LYS A 10 -22.91 23.93 -20.89
N SER A 11 -23.16 24.07 -22.19
CA SER A 11 -24.08 25.09 -22.71
C SER A 11 -25.54 24.78 -22.38
N GLN A 12 -25.95 23.51 -22.38
CA GLN A 12 -27.32 23.08 -22.07
C GLN A 12 -27.66 23.26 -20.60
N LEU A 13 -26.71 22.99 -19.70
CA LEU A 13 -26.87 23.12 -18.25
C LEU A 13 -26.54 24.52 -17.73
N GLY A 14 -26.09 25.44 -18.58
CA GLY A 14 -25.78 26.82 -18.21
C GLY A 14 -24.57 26.96 -17.29
N TYR A 15 -23.68 25.98 -17.20
CA TYR A 15 -22.54 26.04 -16.27
C TYR A 15 -21.45 27.03 -16.71
N SER A 16 -21.01 27.86 -15.77
CA SER A 16 -19.82 28.68 -15.91
C SER A 16 -18.54 27.83 -15.82
N ASN A 17 -17.42 28.39 -16.29
CA ASN A 17 -16.13 27.73 -16.11
C ASN A 17 -15.72 27.66 -14.63
N GLU A 18 -16.08 28.64 -13.80
CA GLU A 18 -15.83 28.58 -12.35
C GLU A 18 -16.62 27.45 -11.71
N GLN A 19 -17.89 27.27 -12.08
CA GLN A 19 -18.73 26.19 -11.54
C GLN A 19 -18.16 24.82 -11.91
N ILE A 20 -17.74 24.63 -13.16
CA ILE A 20 -17.11 23.36 -13.58
C ILE A 20 -15.79 23.13 -12.84
N ALA A 21 -14.97 24.17 -12.65
CA ALA A 21 -13.72 24.06 -11.90
C ALA A 21 -13.96 23.64 -10.44
N ALA A 22 -14.93 24.28 -9.78
CA ALA A 22 -15.32 23.94 -8.41
C ALA A 22 -15.88 22.51 -8.30
N LEU A 23 -16.73 22.09 -9.24
CA LEU A 23 -17.36 20.77 -9.22
C LEU A 23 -16.43 19.62 -9.63
N SER A 24 -15.44 19.87 -10.49
CA SER A 24 -14.49 18.85 -10.96
C SER A 24 -13.18 18.81 -10.16
N GLY A 25 -12.89 19.82 -9.35
CA GLY A 25 -11.58 19.99 -8.70
C GLY A 25 -10.44 20.35 -9.68
N VAL A 26 -10.74 20.58 -10.96
CA VAL A 26 -9.75 20.97 -11.97
C VAL A 26 -9.50 22.48 -11.89
N PRO A 27 -8.24 22.96 -11.89
CA PRO A 27 -7.94 24.39 -11.84
C PRO A 27 -8.66 25.18 -12.94
N LEU A 28 -9.22 26.35 -12.59
CA LEU A 28 -10.02 27.18 -13.51
C LEU A 28 -9.31 27.48 -14.83
N GLY A 29 -8.02 27.82 -14.79
CA GLY A 29 -7.23 28.08 -16.00
C GLY A 29 -7.11 26.86 -16.92
N THR A 30 -7.13 25.65 -16.36
CA THR A 30 -7.13 24.39 -17.12
C THR A 30 -8.49 24.14 -17.75
N VAL A 31 -9.58 24.35 -17.00
CA VAL A 31 -10.96 24.27 -17.52
C VAL A 31 -11.16 25.26 -18.69
N GLN A 32 -10.75 26.51 -18.50
CA GLN A 32 -10.85 27.55 -19.53
C GLN A 32 -10.11 27.16 -20.82
N LYS A 33 -8.86 26.68 -20.73
CA LYS A 33 -8.06 26.25 -21.90
C LYS A 33 -8.68 25.05 -22.63
N ILE A 34 -9.24 24.09 -21.90
CA ILE A 34 -9.89 22.91 -22.48
C ILE A 34 -11.19 23.30 -23.20
N PHE A 35 -12.07 24.06 -22.55
CA PHE A 35 -13.34 24.47 -23.15
C PHE A 35 -13.18 25.51 -24.27
N ALA A 36 -12.11 26.32 -24.23
CA ALA A 36 -11.69 27.19 -25.34
C ALA A 36 -11.06 26.42 -26.52
N GLY A 37 -10.75 25.12 -26.37
CA GLY A 37 -10.13 24.31 -27.43
C GLY A 37 -8.62 24.54 -27.62
N ILE A 38 -7.97 25.24 -26.70
CA ILE A 38 -6.52 25.47 -26.70
C ILE A 38 -5.78 24.16 -26.39
N THR A 39 -6.28 23.38 -25.44
CA THR A 39 -5.72 22.07 -25.09
C THR A 39 -6.40 20.96 -25.90
N LYS A 40 -5.71 20.49 -26.96
CA LYS A 40 -6.22 19.42 -27.84
C LYS A 40 -6.26 18.04 -27.20
N HIS A 41 -5.33 17.75 -26.28
CA HIS A 41 -5.20 16.45 -25.60
C HIS A 41 -5.01 16.64 -24.08
N PRO A 42 -6.09 16.85 -23.31
CA PRO A 42 -5.99 16.95 -21.86
C PRO A 42 -5.60 15.59 -21.25
N ARG A 43 -4.93 15.62 -20.08
CA ARG A 43 -4.57 14.40 -19.34
C ARG A 43 -5.82 13.58 -19.00
N TYR A 44 -5.66 12.26 -18.93
CA TYR A 44 -6.77 11.33 -18.71
C TYR A 44 -7.57 11.65 -17.43
N ASP A 45 -6.89 11.89 -16.31
CA ASP A 45 -7.56 12.18 -15.03
C ASP A 45 -8.36 13.49 -15.07
N THR A 46 -7.82 14.50 -15.77
CA THR A 46 -8.52 15.77 -16.01
C THR A 46 -9.79 15.56 -16.85
N LEU A 47 -9.73 14.67 -17.85
CA LEU A 47 -10.91 14.34 -18.65
C LEU A 47 -11.96 13.59 -17.83
N GLN A 48 -11.56 12.67 -16.96
CA GLN A 48 -12.48 11.91 -16.11
C GLN A 48 -13.15 12.82 -15.07
N ALA A 49 -12.38 13.69 -14.42
CA ALA A 49 -12.91 14.68 -13.47
C ALA A 49 -13.95 15.61 -14.13
N LEU A 50 -13.68 16.08 -15.35
CA LEU A 50 -14.64 16.89 -16.11
C LEU A 50 -15.89 16.09 -16.53
N ARG A 51 -15.74 14.82 -16.92
CA ARG A 51 -16.86 13.96 -17.33
C ARG A 51 -17.86 13.73 -16.19
N ALA A 52 -17.34 13.52 -14.98
CA ALA A 52 -18.16 13.25 -13.79
C ALA A 52 -19.15 14.40 -13.49
N VAL A 53 -18.77 15.65 -13.76
CA VAL A 53 -19.63 16.83 -13.56
C VAL A 53 -20.92 16.74 -14.38
N PHE A 54 -20.85 16.22 -15.60
CA PHE A 54 -21.99 16.19 -16.51
C PHE A 54 -22.76 14.87 -16.52
N GLN A 55 -22.24 13.81 -15.89
CA GLN A 55 -22.89 12.49 -15.86
C GLN A 55 -23.92 12.35 -14.73
N LYS A 56 -23.88 13.23 -13.71
CA LYS A 56 -24.76 13.19 -12.54
C LYS A 56 -26.27 13.38 -12.82
N GLU A 57 -26.68 13.83 -14.01
CA GLU A 57 -28.11 14.09 -14.31
C GLU A 57 -28.83 13.04 -15.17
N ILE A 58 -28.19 11.91 -15.51
CA ILE A 58 -28.92 10.83 -16.21
C ILE A 58 -29.46 9.85 -15.16
N SER A 59 -30.66 10.10 -14.65
CA SER A 59 -31.57 9.06 -14.12
C SER A 59 -32.98 9.63 -13.84
N PRO A 60 -34.02 9.27 -14.61
CA PRO A 60 -35.34 9.05 -14.06
C PRO A 60 -35.52 7.55 -13.74
N SER A 61 -35.85 7.28 -12.47
CA SER A 61 -36.49 6.07 -11.94
C SER A 61 -35.84 4.70 -12.20
N SER A 62 -35.17 4.15 -11.16
CA SER A 62 -35.55 2.87 -10.52
C SER A 62 -34.49 2.48 -9.48
N GLU A 63 -34.96 2.22 -8.26
CA GLU A 63 -34.32 1.52 -7.13
C GLU A 63 -32.82 1.16 -7.26
N SER A 64 -31.96 1.96 -6.62
CA SER A 64 -30.72 1.45 -6.05
C SER A 64 -30.40 2.28 -4.81
N VAL A 65 -30.07 1.59 -3.72
CA VAL A 65 -29.68 2.19 -2.44
C VAL A 65 -28.47 3.09 -2.69
N CYS A 66 -28.65 4.41 -2.57
CA CYS A 66 -27.54 5.35 -2.53
C CYS A 66 -26.87 5.22 -1.16
N GLU A 67 -25.68 4.63 -1.12
CA GLU A 67 -24.76 4.93 -0.02
C GLU A 67 -24.44 6.43 -0.05
N PRO A 68 -24.41 7.10 1.11
CA PRO A 68 -24.04 8.49 1.16
C PRO A 68 -22.58 8.61 0.72
N SER A 69 -22.35 9.22 -0.44
CA SER A 69 -21.04 9.73 -0.81
C SER A 69 -20.67 10.81 0.20
N LEU A 70 -20.00 10.41 1.28
CA LEU A 70 -19.22 11.31 2.11
C LEU A 70 -18.24 11.99 1.17
N ALA A 71 -18.43 13.30 0.96
CA ALA A 71 -17.48 14.12 0.27
C ALA A 71 -16.15 14.03 1.03
N TYR A 72 -15.16 13.33 0.46
CA TYR A 72 -13.78 13.34 0.95
C TYR A 72 -13.26 14.78 0.84
N GLN A 73 -13.49 15.61 1.86
CA GLN A 73 -12.66 16.79 2.08
C GLN A 73 -11.27 16.26 2.39
N ALA A 74 -10.37 16.33 1.41
CA ALA A 74 -8.99 15.91 1.58
C ALA A 74 -8.38 16.70 2.75
N LYS A 75 -8.07 16.00 3.84
CA LYS A 75 -7.39 16.55 5.01
C LYS A 75 -5.94 16.89 4.64
N LYS A 76 -5.28 17.74 5.43
CA LYS A 76 -3.86 18.02 5.19
C LYS A 76 -3.03 16.78 5.57
N PRO A 77 -1.84 16.60 4.95
CA PRO A 77 -0.89 15.58 5.41
C PRO A 77 -0.64 15.70 6.93
N GLY A 78 -0.73 14.58 7.65
CA GLY A 78 -0.58 14.50 9.12
C GLY A 78 -1.88 14.60 9.92
N GLU A 79 -3.00 14.93 9.27
CA GLU A 79 -4.32 15.09 9.91
C GLU A 79 -5.24 13.87 9.72
N TYR A 80 -4.83 12.86 8.94
CA TYR A 80 -5.62 11.64 8.78
C TYR A 80 -5.57 10.76 10.03
N THR A 81 -6.65 10.04 10.26
CA THR A 81 -6.86 9.16 11.42
C THR A 81 -7.33 7.78 10.97
N LEU A 82 -7.42 6.82 11.90
CA LEU A 82 -7.98 5.50 11.63
C LEU A 82 -9.44 5.55 11.17
N ASP A 83 -10.23 6.51 11.67
CA ASP A 83 -11.61 6.70 11.18
C ASP A 83 -11.61 7.08 9.70
N ASP A 84 -10.66 7.92 9.27
CA ASP A 84 -10.50 8.25 7.85
C ASP A 84 -10.01 7.06 7.03
N TYR A 85 -9.10 6.25 7.59
CA TYR A 85 -8.59 5.03 6.96
C TYR A 85 -9.73 4.03 6.69
N TYR A 86 -10.57 3.76 7.70
CA TYR A 86 -11.71 2.85 7.54
C TYR A 86 -12.84 3.41 6.69
N ALA A 87 -12.91 4.73 6.53
CA ALA A 87 -13.86 5.38 5.64
C ALA A 87 -13.42 5.38 4.17
N MET A 88 -12.21 4.93 3.85
CA MET A 88 -11.74 4.83 2.45
C MET A 88 -12.57 3.81 1.66
N PRO A 89 -12.67 3.97 0.32
CA PRO A 89 -13.35 2.99 -0.52
C PRO A 89 -12.68 1.62 -0.40
N GLU A 90 -13.47 0.54 -0.36
CA GLU A 90 -12.95 -0.82 -0.21
C GLU A 90 -11.97 -1.24 -1.33
N ASP A 91 -12.11 -0.67 -2.52
CA ASP A 91 -11.21 -0.93 -3.66
C ASP A 91 -9.88 -0.15 -3.57
N LYS A 92 -9.76 0.79 -2.63
CA LYS A 92 -8.56 1.58 -2.42
C LYS A 92 -7.68 0.96 -1.34
N ARG A 93 -6.54 0.40 -1.76
CA ARG A 93 -5.50 -0.07 -0.82
C ARG A 93 -4.59 1.09 -0.43
N VAL A 94 -4.55 1.38 0.87
CA VAL A 94 -3.70 2.42 1.44
C VAL A 94 -3.05 1.95 2.72
N GLU A 95 -1.98 2.64 3.12
CA GLU A 95 -1.46 2.61 4.49
C GLU A 95 -1.58 4.01 5.10
N LEU A 96 -1.71 4.08 6.42
CA LEU A 96 -1.71 5.30 7.21
C LEU A 96 -0.43 5.32 8.05
N ILE A 97 0.42 6.34 7.90
CA ILE A 97 1.64 6.47 8.72
C ILE A 97 1.74 7.91 9.21
N ASP A 98 1.73 8.09 10.53
CA ASP A 98 1.81 9.40 11.20
C ASP A 98 0.76 10.41 10.68
N GLY A 99 -0.45 9.91 10.40
CA GLY A 99 -1.54 10.72 9.85
C GLY A 99 -1.42 11.08 8.38
N ASN A 100 -0.56 10.37 7.62
CA ASN A 100 -0.42 10.52 6.17
C ASN A 100 -0.88 9.24 5.45
N ILE A 101 -1.63 9.40 4.36
CA ILE A 101 -2.10 8.29 3.52
C ILE A 101 -1.08 7.99 2.42
N TYR A 102 -0.69 6.73 2.31
CA TYR A 102 0.18 6.19 1.27
C TYR A 102 -0.60 5.22 0.41
N ASP A 103 -0.71 5.48 -0.89
CA ASP A 103 -1.40 4.58 -1.81
C ASP A 103 -0.55 3.33 -2.06
N MET A 104 -1.15 2.15 -1.94
CA MET A 104 -0.49 0.89 -2.26
C MET A 104 -0.76 0.52 -3.72
N THR A 105 0.31 0.20 -4.46
CA THR A 105 0.17 -0.36 -5.81
C THR A 105 -0.09 -1.86 -5.74
N ALA A 106 -0.85 -2.39 -6.70
CA ALA A 106 -1.02 -3.83 -6.83
C ALA A 106 0.35 -4.53 -7.01
N PRO A 107 0.62 -5.60 -6.26
CA PRO A 107 1.89 -6.31 -6.36
C PRO A 107 2.02 -7.07 -7.68
N LEU A 108 3.27 -7.23 -8.14
CA LEU A 108 3.58 -8.08 -9.30
C LEU A 108 3.48 -9.57 -8.93
N VAL A 109 3.33 -10.45 -9.93
CA VAL A 109 3.26 -11.91 -9.70
C VAL A 109 4.49 -12.43 -8.94
N ILE A 110 5.69 -11.94 -9.29
CA ILE A 110 6.93 -12.34 -8.63
C ILE A 110 6.97 -11.99 -7.14
N HIS A 111 6.33 -10.88 -6.76
CA HIS A 111 6.22 -10.44 -5.37
C HIS A 111 5.37 -11.44 -4.57
N GLN A 112 4.23 -11.86 -5.13
CA GLN A 112 3.36 -12.86 -4.50
C GLN A 112 4.02 -14.23 -4.38
N CYS A 113 4.73 -14.70 -5.42
CA CYS A 113 5.46 -15.97 -5.37
C CYS A 113 6.57 -15.94 -4.29
N LEU A 114 7.34 -14.85 -4.21
CA LEU A 114 8.38 -14.69 -3.19
C LEU A 114 7.79 -14.77 -1.77
N ILE A 115 6.72 -14.03 -1.50
CA ILE A 115 6.07 -14.03 -0.19
C ILE A 115 5.55 -15.43 0.17
N GLY A 116 4.91 -16.11 -0.78
CA GLY A 116 4.37 -17.46 -0.57
C GLY A 116 5.44 -18.48 -0.17
N GLU A 117 6.61 -18.45 -0.83
CA GLU A 117 7.71 -19.33 -0.50
C GLU A 117 8.35 -19.00 0.86
N ILE A 118 8.62 -17.72 1.14
CA ILE A 118 9.18 -17.29 2.43
C ILE A 118 8.22 -17.65 3.58
N PHE A 119 6.92 -17.39 3.40
CA PHE A 119 5.89 -17.77 4.36
C PHE A 119 5.88 -19.27 4.62
N THR A 120 5.99 -20.09 3.57
CA THR A 120 5.99 -21.54 3.67
C THR A 120 7.19 -22.04 4.48
N GLN A 121 8.39 -21.53 4.22
CA GLN A 121 9.59 -21.89 4.97
C GLN A 121 9.47 -21.50 6.46
N LEU A 122 9.03 -20.28 6.76
CA LEU A 122 8.78 -19.81 8.13
C LEU A 122 7.75 -20.68 8.85
N LYS A 123 6.61 -20.92 8.21
CA LYS A 123 5.50 -21.70 8.78
C LYS A 123 5.91 -23.14 9.05
N ASN A 124 6.70 -23.76 8.17
CA ASN A 124 7.22 -25.11 8.35
C ASN A 124 8.17 -25.17 9.55
N TYR A 125 9.13 -24.24 9.64
CA TYR A 125 10.04 -24.17 10.78
C TYR A 125 9.29 -24.00 12.10
N ILE A 126 8.35 -23.04 12.19
CA ILE A 126 7.58 -22.77 13.41
C ILE A 126 6.80 -24.01 13.85
N ARG A 127 6.15 -24.71 12.90
CA ARG A 127 5.38 -25.94 13.18
C ARG A 127 6.27 -27.07 13.71
N GLN A 128 7.42 -27.29 13.07
CA GLN A 128 8.35 -28.36 13.45
C GLN A 128 8.95 -28.15 14.83
N ASN A 129 9.14 -26.89 15.24
CA ASN A 129 9.76 -26.53 16.51
C ASN A 129 8.74 -26.20 17.62
N SER A 130 7.45 -26.52 17.42
CA SER A 130 6.35 -26.21 18.35
C SER A 130 6.32 -24.74 18.80
N GLY A 131 6.70 -23.83 17.90
CA GLY A 131 6.78 -22.41 18.17
C GLY A 131 5.40 -21.77 18.35
N ARG A 132 5.30 -20.80 19.27
CA ARG A 132 4.05 -20.03 19.48
C ARG A 132 3.79 -18.95 18.44
N CYS A 133 4.81 -18.57 17.67
CA CYS A 133 4.72 -17.48 16.71
C CYS A 133 3.80 -17.82 15.52
N ILE A 134 3.24 -16.80 14.89
CA ILE A 134 2.29 -16.93 13.78
C ILE A 134 2.80 -16.05 12.64
N PRO A 135 3.17 -16.64 11.49
CA PRO A 135 3.42 -15.86 10.28
C PRO A 135 2.08 -15.47 9.65
N MET A 136 2.00 -14.26 9.10
CA MET A 136 0.85 -13.74 8.35
C MET A 136 1.35 -13.02 7.09
N MET A 137 0.50 -12.92 6.07
CA MET A 137 0.79 -12.24 4.79
C MET A 137 -0.23 -11.11 4.60
N ALA A 138 0.14 -10.10 3.80
CA ALA A 138 -0.81 -9.07 3.40
C ALA A 138 -2.01 -9.65 2.63
N PRO A 139 -3.22 -9.06 2.76
CA PRO A 139 -3.55 -7.94 3.64
C PRO A 139 -3.68 -8.38 5.10
N THR A 140 -2.99 -7.68 5.99
CA THR A 140 -3.13 -7.80 7.45
C THR A 140 -2.92 -6.41 8.04
N ASP A 141 -3.96 -5.82 8.61
CA ASP A 141 -3.91 -4.51 9.24
C ASP A 141 -3.12 -4.58 10.56
N VAL A 142 -2.14 -3.69 10.72
CA VAL A 142 -1.33 -3.55 11.93
C VAL A 142 -1.41 -2.12 12.43
N CYS A 143 -2.11 -1.92 13.56
CA CYS A 143 -2.10 -0.66 14.30
C CYS A 143 -0.77 -0.56 15.06
N LEU A 144 0.24 -0.04 14.38
CA LEU A 144 1.64 -0.25 14.75
C LEU A 144 2.03 0.42 16.07
N ASP A 145 1.60 1.67 16.29
CA ASP A 145 1.91 2.45 17.50
C ASP A 145 0.82 2.34 18.57
N ARG A 146 -0.24 1.56 18.30
CA ARG A 146 -1.48 1.51 19.12
C ARG A 146 -2.12 2.89 19.29
N ASP A 147 -2.08 3.70 18.23
CA ASP A 147 -2.65 5.03 18.16
C ASP A 147 -3.73 5.13 17.06
N ASP A 148 -4.25 6.34 16.85
CA ASP A 148 -5.22 6.62 15.81
C ASP A 148 -4.58 7.11 14.50
N LYS A 149 -3.27 7.00 14.32
CA LYS A 149 -2.52 7.64 13.23
C LYS A 149 -1.62 6.71 12.43
N THR A 150 -1.45 5.46 12.83
CA THR A 150 -0.61 4.52 12.10
C THR A 150 -1.29 3.16 11.91
N MET A 151 -1.60 2.83 10.65
CA MET A 151 -2.06 1.54 10.18
C MET A 151 -1.23 1.11 8.97
N VAL A 152 -0.48 0.02 9.12
CA VAL A 152 0.38 -0.52 8.06
C VAL A 152 -0.09 -1.91 7.63
N GLN A 153 0.26 -2.32 6.41
CA GLN A 153 0.01 -3.65 5.86
C GLN A 153 1.32 -4.25 5.33
N PRO A 154 2.19 -4.78 6.21
CA PRO A 154 3.43 -5.38 5.78
C PRO A 154 3.17 -6.61 4.91
N ASP A 155 4.00 -6.81 3.89
CA ASP A 155 3.88 -7.93 2.94
C ASP A 155 3.88 -9.29 3.63
N LEU A 156 4.76 -9.47 4.62
CA LEU A 156 4.80 -10.62 5.51
C LEU A 156 5.25 -10.16 6.90
N LEU A 157 4.63 -10.75 7.92
CA LEU A 157 5.03 -10.52 9.31
C LEU A 157 5.03 -11.82 10.11
N VAL A 158 5.74 -11.82 11.24
CA VAL A 158 5.68 -12.85 12.27
C VAL A 158 5.40 -12.20 13.61
N LEU A 159 4.39 -12.74 14.30
CA LEU A 159 3.98 -12.29 15.62
C LEU A 159 4.12 -13.43 16.64
N CYS A 160 4.89 -13.22 17.70
CA CYS A 160 5.09 -14.20 18.76
C CYS A 160 4.16 -13.96 19.97
N ASN A 161 3.77 -12.71 20.24
CA ASN A 161 2.78 -12.39 21.25
C ASN A 161 1.36 -12.37 20.67
N ARG A 162 0.59 -13.43 20.95
CA ARG A 162 -0.77 -13.61 20.42
C ARG A 162 -1.81 -12.66 21.06
N GLU A 163 -1.49 -12.02 22.18
CA GLU A 163 -2.37 -11.03 22.81
C GLU A 163 -2.52 -9.76 21.97
N GLN A 164 -1.62 -9.55 21.00
CA GLN A 164 -1.71 -8.45 20.04
C GLN A 164 -2.71 -8.73 18.90
N ILE A 165 -3.33 -9.91 18.85
CA ILE A 165 -4.29 -10.28 17.79
C ILE A 165 -5.70 -9.96 18.28
N ASP A 166 -6.36 -9.01 17.61
CA ASP A 166 -7.81 -8.83 17.69
C ASP A 166 -8.48 -9.46 16.46
N SER A 167 -9.80 -9.63 16.54
CA SER A 167 -10.71 -10.07 15.48
C SER A 167 -10.57 -9.31 14.15
N ARG A 168 -10.06 -8.07 14.16
CA ARG A 168 -9.97 -7.21 12.96
C ARG A 168 -8.56 -6.85 12.53
N ARG A 169 -7.60 -6.80 13.45
CA ARG A 169 -6.26 -6.24 13.22
C ARG A 169 -5.25 -6.71 14.27
N LEU A 170 -3.99 -6.37 14.04
CA LEU A 170 -2.92 -6.51 15.02
C LEU A 170 -2.68 -5.20 15.77
N GLU A 171 -2.38 -5.30 17.07
CA GLU A 171 -2.15 -4.16 17.97
C GLU A 171 -0.70 -4.10 18.47
N GLY A 172 0.06 -3.15 17.94
CA GLY A 172 1.48 -2.96 18.21
C GLY A 172 2.39 -3.67 17.21
N ALA A 173 3.70 -3.47 17.39
CA ALA A 173 4.73 -4.03 16.52
C ALA A 173 4.74 -5.58 16.47
N PRO A 174 4.82 -6.16 15.25
CA PRO A 174 5.24 -7.55 15.04
C PRO A 174 6.71 -7.78 15.45
N ASP A 175 7.08 -9.03 15.72
CA ASP A 175 8.47 -9.39 16.03
C ASP A 175 9.37 -9.29 14.79
N PHE A 176 8.86 -9.68 13.63
CA PHE A 176 9.61 -9.71 12.37
C PHE A 176 8.73 -9.25 11.21
N ILE A 177 9.25 -8.36 10.37
CA ILE A 177 8.59 -7.86 9.16
C ILE A 177 9.46 -8.11 7.93
N ILE A 178 8.84 -8.48 6.82
CA ILE A 178 9.46 -8.52 5.50
C ILE A 178 8.62 -7.63 4.56
N GLU A 179 9.31 -6.78 3.80
CA GLU A 179 8.76 -6.00 2.70
C GLU A 179 9.45 -6.41 1.41
N VAL A 180 8.67 -6.75 0.38
CA VAL A 180 9.18 -7.07 -0.95
C VAL A 180 9.08 -5.83 -1.83
N LEU A 181 10.23 -5.29 -2.23
CA LEU A 181 10.28 -4.06 -3.00
C LEU A 181 9.69 -4.27 -4.38
N SER A 182 8.84 -3.33 -4.79
CA SER A 182 8.34 -3.22 -6.15
C SER A 182 9.03 -2.04 -6.84
N PRO A 183 9.01 -1.97 -8.19
CA PRO A 183 9.51 -0.78 -8.89
C PRO A 183 8.82 0.53 -8.47
N SER A 184 7.57 0.46 -7.99
CA SER A 184 6.76 1.61 -7.58
C SER A 184 6.98 2.05 -6.13
N THR A 185 7.43 1.17 -5.24
CA THR A 185 7.81 1.54 -3.87
C THR A 185 9.25 2.07 -3.86
N GLU A 186 9.41 3.36 -4.19
CA GLU A 186 10.70 4.04 -4.19
C GLU A 186 11.31 4.13 -2.78
N LYS A 187 12.63 4.32 -2.72
CA LYS A 187 13.48 4.42 -1.53
C LYS A 187 12.90 5.24 -0.36
N LYS A 188 12.05 6.24 -0.66
CA LYS A 188 11.46 7.12 0.34
C LYS A 188 10.49 6.37 1.25
N ASP A 189 9.62 5.53 0.69
CA ASP A 189 8.64 4.77 1.46
C ASP A 189 9.33 3.70 2.31
N ALA A 190 10.37 3.07 1.76
CA ALA A 190 11.21 2.14 2.49
C ALA A 190 11.94 2.80 3.67
N LEU A 191 12.41 4.05 3.54
CA LEU A 191 13.06 4.78 4.63
C LEU A 191 12.06 5.18 5.72
N VAL A 192 10.86 5.63 5.34
CA VAL A 192 9.78 5.95 6.30
C VAL A 192 9.42 4.72 7.10
N LYS A 193 9.13 3.60 6.43
CA LYS A 193 8.81 2.32 7.09
C LYS A 193 9.95 1.79 7.94
N PHE A 194 11.20 1.92 7.48
CA PHE A 194 12.38 1.51 8.25
C PHE A 194 12.40 2.19 9.63
N HIS A 195 12.33 3.53 9.67
CA HIS A 195 12.32 4.26 10.94
C HIS A 195 11.09 3.91 11.76
N LYS A 196 9.93 3.82 11.10
CA LYS A 196 8.68 3.53 11.78
C LYS A 196 8.70 2.16 12.47
N TYR A 197 9.19 1.13 11.80
CA TYR A 197 9.32 -0.21 12.36
C TYR A 197 10.37 -0.27 13.48
N ALA A 198 11.49 0.44 13.33
CA ALA A 198 12.51 0.53 14.38
C ALA A 198 11.93 1.18 15.66
N ASP A 199 11.28 2.33 15.52
CA ASP A 199 10.71 3.11 16.62
C ASP A 199 9.57 2.35 17.33
N ALA A 200 8.77 1.60 16.59
CA ALA A 200 7.68 0.78 17.13
C ALA A 200 8.16 -0.47 17.90
N GLY A 201 9.45 -0.82 17.79
CA GLY A 201 10.03 -1.97 18.50
C GLY A 201 9.95 -3.29 17.74
N VAL A 202 9.83 -3.26 16.41
CA VAL A 202 10.06 -4.45 15.59
C VAL A 202 11.48 -4.96 15.86
N ARG A 203 11.69 -6.28 15.95
CA ARG A 203 13.01 -6.84 16.32
C ARG A 203 13.88 -7.10 15.11
N GLU A 204 13.27 -7.48 14.00
CA GLU A 204 13.94 -7.80 12.74
C GLU A 204 13.13 -7.29 11.56
N TYR A 205 13.80 -6.72 10.56
CA TYR A 205 13.15 -6.13 9.39
C TYR A 205 13.95 -6.44 8.12
N TRP A 206 13.30 -7.06 7.14
CA TRP A 206 13.94 -7.42 5.87
C TRP A 206 13.31 -6.69 4.69
N MET A 207 14.17 -6.19 3.81
CA MET A 207 13.78 -5.68 2.49
C MET A 207 14.27 -6.64 1.41
N VAL A 208 13.36 -7.23 0.66
CA VAL A 208 13.66 -8.14 -0.44
C VAL A 208 13.50 -7.41 -1.77
N ASP A 209 14.58 -7.23 -2.52
CA ASP A 209 14.61 -6.60 -3.84
C ASP A 209 14.68 -7.70 -4.92
N PRO A 210 13.55 -8.11 -5.53
CA PRO A 210 13.56 -9.11 -6.60
C PRO A 210 14.36 -8.63 -7.82
N GLY A 211 14.25 -7.34 -8.18
CA GLY A 211 14.94 -6.78 -9.34
C GLY A 211 16.46 -6.90 -9.23
N LYS A 212 17.00 -6.70 -8.03
CA LYS A 212 18.43 -6.86 -7.75
C LYS A 212 18.82 -8.21 -7.14
N LYS A 213 17.86 -9.12 -6.96
CA LYS A 213 18.04 -10.43 -6.31
C LYS A 213 18.80 -10.32 -4.99
N ARG A 214 18.36 -9.38 -4.15
CA ARG A 214 19.08 -8.95 -2.95
C ARG A 214 18.14 -8.90 -1.76
N VAL A 215 18.67 -9.22 -0.59
CA VAL A 215 17.96 -9.15 0.69
C VAL A 215 18.78 -8.24 1.61
N ILE A 216 18.14 -7.21 2.16
CA ILE A 216 18.75 -6.31 3.14
C ILE A 216 18.10 -6.63 4.48
N VAL A 217 18.91 -7.01 5.46
CA VAL A 217 18.47 -7.46 6.78
C VAL A 217 18.88 -6.43 7.82
N TYR A 218 17.90 -5.90 8.53
CA TYR A 218 18.09 -5.08 9.72
C TYR A 218 17.69 -5.85 10.96
N ARG A 219 18.56 -5.83 11.97
CA ARG A 219 18.34 -6.47 13.27
C ARG A 219 18.33 -5.37 14.32
N PHE A 220 17.14 -4.91 14.67
CA PHE A 220 16.94 -3.75 15.53
C PHE A 220 17.32 -3.99 17.00
N GLN A 221 17.49 -5.25 17.40
CA GLN A 221 18.01 -5.59 18.74
C GLN A 221 19.52 -5.38 18.89
N ASN A 222 20.25 -5.09 17.80
CA ASN A 222 21.67 -4.78 17.84
C ASN A 222 21.86 -3.25 17.88
N GLU A 223 22.81 -2.76 18.68
CA GLU A 223 23.04 -1.32 18.90
C GLU A 223 23.41 -0.56 17.60
N ASP A 224 24.00 -1.23 16.61
CA ASP A 224 24.61 -0.54 15.46
C ASP A 224 23.71 -0.40 14.23
N PHE A 225 22.47 -0.92 14.22
CA PHE A 225 21.52 -0.89 13.09
C PHE A 225 22.11 -1.18 11.68
N CYS A 226 23.30 -1.78 11.62
CA CYS A 226 24.04 -1.95 10.37
C CYS A 226 23.33 -3.00 9.52
N PRO A 227 22.99 -2.69 8.26
CA PRO A 227 22.35 -3.66 7.39
C PRO A 227 23.32 -4.78 7.02
N GLU A 228 22.84 -6.01 7.09
CA GLU A 228 23.49 -7.16 6.45
C GLU A 228 22.86 -7.37 5.07
N VAL A 229 23.71 -7.53 4.05
CA VAL A 229 23.27 -7.66 2.66
C VAL A 229 23.56 -9.06 2.17
N TYR A 230 22.50 -9.75 1.76
CA TYR A 230 22.54 -11.07 1.16
C TYR A 230 22.00 -11.04 -0.27
N THR A 231 22.19 -12.12 -0.98
CA THR A 231 21.76 -12.35 -2.35
C THR A 231 20.80 -13.52 -2.43
N PHE A 232 20.20 -13.74 -3.59
CA PHE A 232 19.37 -14.92 -3.83
C PHE A 232 20.17 -16.23 -4.01
N ALA A 233 21.46 -16.23 -3.67
CA ALA A 233 22.27 -17.45 -3.56
C ALA A 233 22.47 -17.89 -2.09
N ASP A 234 21.99 -17.09 -1.13
CA ASP A 234 22.29 -17.27 0.28
C ASP A 234 21.13 -17.93 1.05
N LYS A 235 21.47 -18.62 2.14
CA LYS A 235 20.53 -18.97 3.21
C LYS A 235 20.64 -17.91 4.29
N VAL A 236 19.56 -17.19 4.53
CA VAL A 236 19.57 -16.04 5.44
C VAL A 236 19.03 -16.45 6.81
N PRO A 237 19.81 -16.34 7.90
CA PRO A 237 19.34 -16.70 9.24
C PRO A 237 18.35 -15.67 9.78
N VAL A 238 17.24 -16.16 10.32
CA VAL A 238 16.21 -15.37 11.00
C VAL A 238 16.59 -15.23 12.48
N ALA A 239 16.98 -14.02 12.88
CA ALA A 239 17.51 -13.76 14.21
C ALA A 239 16.47 -13.86 15.32
N ILE A 240 15.18 -13.59 15.04
CA ILE A 240 14.13 -13.74 16.06
C ILE A 240 13.95 -15.18 16.56
N PHE A 241 14.49 -16.16 15.82
CA PHE A 241 14.54 -17.59 16.17
C PHE A 241 15.96 -18.04 16.54
N ASP A 242 16.75 -17.16 17.14
CA ASP A 242 18.13 -17.42 17.56
C ASP A 242 19.03 -17.96 16.44
N ARG A 243 18.75 -17.56 15.19
CA ARG A 243 19.45 -18.01 13.98
C ARG A 243 19.39 -19.53 13.73
N ASN A 244 18.43 -20.22 14.34
CA ASN A 244 18.15 -21.64 14.07
C ASN A 244 17.19 -21.83 12.88
N CYS A 245 16.45 -20.78 12.51
CA CYS A 245 15.63 -20.73 11.29
C CYS A 245 16.41 -20.03 10.16
N TYR A 246 16.25 -20.52 8.94
CA TYR A 246 16.83 -19.95 7.73
C TYR A 246 15.78 -19.80 6.65
N ILE A 247 15.90 -18.74 5.86
CA ILE A 247 15.19 -18.60 4.58
C ILE A 247 16.20 -18.89 3.47
N ASP A 248 15.97 -19.96 2.72
CA ASP A 248 16.82 -20.40 1.62
C ASP A 248 16.41 -19.68 0.33
N PHE A 249 16.98 -18.50 0.08
CA PHE A 249 16.66 -17.76 -1.14
C PHE A 249 17.19 -18.44 -2.40
N ALA A 250 18.19 -19.32 -2.30
CA ALA A 250 18.66 -20.10 -3.44
C ALA A 250 17.59 -21.09 -3.91
N GLU A 251 16.97 -21.81 -2.97
CA GLU A 251 15.82 -22.68 -3.24
C GLU A 251 14.66 -21.89 -3.84
N ILE A 252 14.26 -20.79 -3.19
CA ILE A 252 13.16 -19.93 -3.67
C ILE A 252 13.44 -19.44 -5.08
N TYR A 253 14.67 -18.99 -5.35
CA TYR A 253 15.06 -18.50 -6.66
C TYR A 253 14.97 -19.61 -7.73
N GLN A 254 15.35 -20.85 -7.42
CA GLN A 254 15.19 -21.94 -8.40
C GLN A 254 13.73 -22.16 -8.80
N GLU A 255 12.82 -22.07 -7.85
CA GLU A 255 11.38 -22.22 -8.10
C GLU A 255 10.84 -21.07 -8.95
N ILE A 256 11.21 -19.82 -8.66
CA ILE A 256 10.62 -18.64 -9.32
C ILE A 256 11.43 -18.09 -10.50
N ARG A 257 12.62 -18.66 -10.81
CA ARG A 257 13.54 -18.09 -11.81
C ARG A 257 12.92 -17.90 -13.19
N PHE A 258 11.90 -18.69 -13.53
CA PHE A 258 11.19 -18.60 -14.81
C PHE A 258 10.50 -17.24 -15.00
N LEU A 259 10.17 -16.55 -13.90
CA LEU A 259 9.57 -15.20 -13.92
C LEU A 259 10.57 -14.08 -14.27
N TYR A 260 11.87 -14.35 -14.29
CA TYR A 260 12.90 -13.37 -14.69
C TYR A 260 13.25 -13.43 -16.19
N ASN A 261 12.76 -14.44 -16.90
CA ASN A 261 13.08 -14.69 -18.31
C ASN A 261 11.99 -14.18 -19.27
N THR A 262 11.07 -13.36 -18.78
CA THR A 262 9.96 -12.73 -19.53
C THR A 262 10.25 -11.29 -19.88
#